data_AF-A0A7C4ZNE8-F1
#
_entry.id   AF-A0A7C4ZNE8-F1
#
_cell.length_a   1.000
_cell.length_b   1.000
_cell.length_c   1.000
_cell.angle_alpha   90.00
_cell.angle_beta   90.00
_cell.angle_gamma   90.00
#
_symmetry.space_group_name_H-M   'P 1'
#
loop_
_entity.id
_entity.type
_entity.pdbx_description
1 polymer ?
#
loop_
_entity_poly.entity_id
_entity_poly.type
_entity_poly.pdbx_seq_one_letter_code
_entity_poly.pdbx_strand_id
1 'polypeptide(L)'
;MLCRLTAQATKTKLNIPLVITLSVIPDIDILIPFLEHRGPTHSIIAAIIVFIPILFIWRKNAFPYLIALIQHSLVGDFIAGGKTQLLWPLTSQLYGLEINIKDSVNISLEWVFFLASAIIMLKTKDVQTLLQPHNSNLILLLPTFTVLLPTFLAFPLDVPLTLIPPHIIFLTLFSASLLTDFKQILSNTLKKNRA
;
A
#
# COMPACT_ATOMS: atom_id res chain seq x y z
N MET A 1 1.09 2.21 -9.47
CA MET A 1 1.22 2.72 -10.87
C MET A 1 0.33 3.94 -11.12
N LEU A 2 -0.98 3.84 -10.87
CA LEU A 2 -1.96 4.90 -11.16
C LEU A 2 -1.71 6.22 -10.40
N CYS A 3 -1.30 6.11 -9.13
CA CYS A 3 -0.92 7.28 -8.32
C CYS A 3 0.22 8.09 -8.97
N ARG A 4 1.16 7.45 -9.66
CA ARG A 4 2.30 8.12 -10.30
C ARG A 4 1.86 8.92 -11.53
N LEU A 5 0.98 8.33 -12.36
CA LEU A 5 0.38 9.03 -13.49
C LEU A 5 -0.42 10.25 -13.02
N THR A 6 -1.20 10.06 -11.94
CA THR A 6 -1.97 11.14 -11.32
C THR A 6 -1.05 12.24 -10.81
N ALA A 7 0.05 11.90 -10.14
CA ALA A 7 1.02 12.87 -9.64
C ALA A 7 1.70 13.67 -10.76
N GLN A 8 1.99 13.04 -11.89
CA GLN A 8 2.50 13.74 -13.08
C GLN A 8 1.46 14.72 -13.63
N ALA A 9 0.20 14.29 -13.78
CA ALA A 9 -0.89 15.13 -14.26
C ALA A 9 -1.15 16.33 -13.33
N THR A 10 -1.10 16.14 -12.01
CA THR A 10 -1.35 17.19 -11.02
C THR A 10 -0.10 18.01 -10.67
N LYS A 11 1.08 17.62 -11.18
CA LYS A 11 2.40 18.18 -10.84
C LYS A 11 2.70 18.11 -9.33
N THR A 12 2.36 16.99 -8.70
CA THR A 12 2.51 16.78 -7.27
C THR A 12 3.78 16.01 -6.95
N LYS A 13 4.57 16.49 -5.99
CA LYS A 13 5.70 15.73 -5.44
C LYS A 13 5.15 14.65 -4.50
N LEU A 14 5.39 13.39 -4.82
CA LEU A 14 4.91 12.27 -4.03
C LEU A 14 5.77 12.04 -2.77
N ASN A 15 5.09 11.79 -1.66
CA ASN A 15 5.66 11.09 -0.52
C ASN A 15 5.52 9.58 -0.78
N ILE A 16 6.61 8.93 -1.21
CA ILE A 16 6.60 7.53 -1.62
C ILE A 16 6.18 6.59 -0.47
N PRO A 17 6.74 6.69 0.75
CA PRO A 17 6.26 5.92 1.89
C PRO A 17 4.76 6.00 2.11
N LEU A 18 4.20 7.21 2.09
CA LEU A 18 2.77 7.42 2.30
C LEU A 18 1.91 6.78 1.19
N VAL A 19 2.34 6.88 -0.06
CA VAL A 19 1.65 6.23 -1.19
C VAL A 19 1.62 4.70 -1.04
N ILE A 20 2.74 4.10 -0.64
CA ILE A 20 2.84 2.65 -0.42
C ILE A 20 1.94 2.22 0.74
N THR A 21 1.98 2.95 1.87
CA THR A 21 1.11 2.64 3.00
C THR A 21 -0.37 2.77 2.63
N LEU A 22 -0.77 3.85 1.95
CA LEU A 22 -2.16 4.02 1.52
C LEU A 22 -2.61 2.91 0.56
N SER A 23 -1.72 2.34 -0.23
CA SER A 23 -2.07 1.25 -1.14
C SER A 23 -2.33 -0.10 -0.46
N VAL A 24 -2.01 -0.25 0.82
CA VAL A 24 -2.24 -1.50 1.57
C VAL A 24 -3.10 -1.30 2.82
N ILE A 25 -3.37 -0.05 3.21
CA ILE A 25 -4.12 0.25 4.43
C ILE A 25 -5.56 -0.29 4.43
N PRO A 26 -6.27 -0.50 3.31
CA PRO A 26 -7.61 -1.11 3.36
C PRO A 26 -7.63 -2.46 4.08
N ASP A 27 -6.60 -3.30 3.85
CA ASP A 27 -6.45 -4.63 4.46
C ASP A 27 -6.16 -4.60 5.97
N ILE A 28 -6.08 -3.42 6.60
CA ILE A 28 -5.94 -3.33 8.05
C ILE A 28 -7.17 -3.92 8.77
N ASP A 29 -8.32 -3.98 8.08
CA ASP A 29 -9.54 -4.58 8.58
C ASP A 29 -9.39 -6.06 8.96
N ILE A 30 -8.50 -6.80 8.29
CA ILE A 30 -8.24 -8.21 8.61
C ILE A 30 -7.66 -8.37 10.03
N LEU A 31 -7.03 -7.33 10.55
CA LEU A 31 -6.47 -7.31 11.91
C LEU A 31 -7.48 -6.84 12.97
N ILE A 32 -8.69 -6.41 12.57
CA ILE A 32 -9.70 -5.85 13.45
C ILE A 32 -10.86 -6.85 13.58
N PRO A 33 -11.02 -7.56 14.73
CA PRO A 33 -11.97 -8.68 14.86
C PRO A 33 -13.45 -8.37 14.57
N PHE A 34 -13.84 -7.10 14.60
CA PHE A 34 -15.23 -6.66 14.45
C PHE A 34 -15.51 -6.02 13.08
N LEU A 35 -14.51 -5.96 12.20
CA LEU A 35 -14.63 -5.34 10.89
C LEU A 35 -14.62 -6.42 9.82
N GLU A 36 -15.67 -6.46 9.00
CA GLU A 36 -15.74 -7.39 7.87
C GLU A 36 -14.68 -7.01 6.83
N HIS A 37 -13.78 -7.95 6.52
CA HIS A 37 -12.78 -7.76 5.47
C HIS A 37 -13.48 -7.51 4.13
N ARG A 38 -12.96 -6.55 3.33
CA ARG A 38 -13.57 -6.09 2.07
C ARG A 38 -14.92 -5.40 2.23
N GLY A 39 -15.22 -4.96 3.45
CA GLY A 39 -16.35 -4.12 3.80
C GLY A 39 -16.04 -2.62 3.65
N PRO A 40 -16.37 -1.78 4.65
CA PRO A 40 -16.24 -0.32 4.58
C PRO A 40 -14.85 0.23 4.22
N THR A 41 -13.79 -0.42 4.67
CA THR A 41 -12.37 -0.07 4.44
C THR A 41 -11.96 -0.17 2.97
N HIS A 42 -12.66 -0.99 2.19
CA HIS A 42 -12.43 -1.19 0.77
C HIS A 42 -13.46 -0.47 -0.12
N SER A 43 -14.32 0.35 0.48
CA SER A 43 -15.29 1.14 -0.28
C SER A 43 -14.64 2.38 -0.87
N ILE A 44 -14.86 2.59 -2.17
CA ILE A 44 -14.45 3.82 -2.86
C ILE A 44 -15.24 5.01 -2.32
N ILE A 45 -16.53 4.82 -2.03
CA ILE A 45 -17.39 5.89 -1.53
C ILE A 45 -16.92 6.33 -0.14
N ALA A 46 -16.63 5.37 0.74
CA ALA A 46 -16.07 5.67 2.06
C ALA A 46 -14.72 6.37 1.95
N ALA A 47 -13.83 5.87 1.08
CA ALA A 47 -12.53 6.50 0.83
C ALA A 47 -12.67 7.94 0.32
N ILE A 48 -13.59 8.21 -0.63
CA ILE A 48 -13.87 9.56 -1.12
C ILE A 48 -14.38 10.46 0.00
N ILE A 49 -15.34 10.00 0.81
CA ILE A 49 -15.90 10.78 1.92
C ILE A 49 -14.80 11.18 2.91
N VAL A 50 -13.94 10.24 3.31
CA VAL A 50 -12.78 10.51 4.18
C VAL A 50 -11.81 11.50 3.52
N PHE A 51 -11.64 11.41 2.21
CA PHE A 51 -10.77 12.32 1.46
C PHE A 51 -11.40 13.69 1.16
N ILE A 52 -12.70 13.93 1.32
CA ILE A 52 -13.32 15.26 1.10
C ILE A 52 -12.58 16.38 1.86
N PRO A 53 -12.39 16.31 3.19
CA PRO A 53 -11.66 17.35 3.91
C PRO A 53 -10.20 17.47 3.45
N ILE A 54 -9.56 16.35 3.12
CA ILE A 54 -8.17 16.32 2.64
C ILE A 54 -8.05 16.99 1.27
N LEU A 55 -8.97 16.69 0.35
CA LEU A 55 -9.07 17.32 -0.97
C LEU A 55 -9.40 18.80 -0.86
N PHE A 56 -10.22 19.21 0.11
CA PHE A 56 -10.51 20.63 0.31
C PHE A 56 -9.25 21.42 0.73
N ILE A 57 -8.47 20.87 1.67
CA ILE A 57 -7.26 21.52 2.20
C ILE A 57 -6.10 21.45 1.20
N TRP A 58 -5.80 20.25 0.68
CA TRP A 58 -4.62 19.97 -0.13
C TRP A 58 -4.88 20.02 -1.64
N ARG A 59 -6.15 20.15 -2.04
CA ARG A 59 -6.60 20.33 -3.43
C ARG A 59 -6.01 19.25 -4.33
N LYS A 60 -5.45 19.66 -5.47
CA LYS A 60 -4.89 18.76 -6.48
C LYS A 60 -3.77 17.85 -5.96
N ASN A 61 -3.10 18.24 -4.87
CA ASN A 61 -2.00 17.45 -4.31
C ASN A 61 -2.47 16.20 -3.57
N ALA A 62 -3.75 16.13 -3.19
CA ALA A 62 -4.32 14.94 -2.52
C ALA A 62 -4.74 13.84 -3.51
N PHE A 63 -5.01 14.16 -4.78
CA PHE A 63 -5.49 13.16 -5.75
C PHE A 63 -4.58 11.94 -5.89
N PRO A 64 -3.25 12.06 -6.01
CA PRO A 64 -2.40 10.88 -6.12
C PRO A 64 -2.51 9.92 -4.92
N TYR A 65 -2.78 10.46 -3.73
CA TYR A 65 -2.95 9.70 -2.50
C TYR A 65 -4.34 9.05 -2.41
N LEU A 66 -5.38 9.73 -2.87
CA LEU A 66 -6.71 9.11 -3.02
C LEU A 66 -6.64 7.94 -4.00
N ILE A 67 -6.01 8.16 -5.17
CA ILE A 67 -5.79 7.09 -6.16
C ILE A 67 -4.95 5.96 -5.56
N ALA A 68 -3.96 6.28 -4.71
CA ALA A 68 -3.17 5.27 -4.03
C ALA A 68 -4.02 4.38 -3.11
N LEU A 69 -4.99 4.97 -2.41
CA LEU A 69 -5.92 4.27 -1.52
C LEU A 69 -6.92 3.41 -2.30
N ILE A 70 -7.64 4.01 -3.25
CA ILE A 70 -8.75 3.31 -3.93
C ILE A 70 -8.29 2.27 -4.94
N GLN A 71 -7.03 2.33 -5.44
CA GLN A 71 -6.53 1.34 -6.40
C GLN A 71 -6.51 -0.07 -5.80
N HIS A 72 -6.34 -0.20 -4.48
CA HIS A 72 -6.38 -1.49 -3.79
C HIS A 72 -7.71 -2.19 -4.06
N SER A 73 -8.81 -1.49 -3.79
CA SER A 73 -10.15 -2.06 -3.95
C SER A 73 -10.62 -2.11 -5.40
N LEU A 74 -10.27 -1.09 -6.21
CA LEU A 74 -10.70 -1.00 -7.62
C LEU A 74 -9.97 -1.94 -8.57
N VAL A 75 -8.71 -2.27 -8.27
CA VAL A 75 -7.85 -3.05 -9.16
C VAL A 75 -7.43 -4.35 -8.48
N GLY A 76 -6.88 -4.27 -7.27
CA GLY A 76 -6.48 -5.44 -6.49
C GLY A 76 -7.69 -6.32 -6.19
N ASP A 77 -8.53 -5.91 -5.25
CA ASP A 77 -9.64 -6.77 -4.83
C ASP A 77 -10.64 -7.02 -5.94
N PHE A 78 -10.98 -6.02 -6.76
CA PHE A 78 -11.98 -6.23 -7.81
C PHE A 78 -11.56 -7.32 -8.82
N ILE A 79 -10.27 -7.49 -9.11
CA ILE A 79 -9.79 -8.45 -10.11
C ILE A 79 -9.27 -9.74 -9.45
N ALA A 80 -8.46 -9.60 -8.39
CA ALA A 80 -7.68 -10.68 -7.78
C ALA A 80 -8.30 -11.23 -6.47
N GLY A 81 -9.13 -10.44 -5.79
CA GLY A 81 -9.73 -10.83 -4.51
C GLY A 81 -11.18 -11.32 -4.62
N GLY A 82 -12.02 -10.56 -5.32
CA GLY A 82 -13.47 -10.68 -5.39
C GLY A 82 -14.20 -10.26 -4.12
N LYS A 83 -15.53 -10.16 -4.22
CA LYS A 83 -16.46 -9.98 -3.08
C LYS A 83 -16.20 -8.74 -2.24
N THR A 84 -16.08 -7.58 -2.88
CA THR A 84 -15.83 -6.30 -2.20
C THR A 84 -17.08 -5.43 -2.17
N GLN A 85 -17.40 -4.84 -1.02
CA GLN A 85 -18.48 -3.87 -0.86
C GLN A 85 -18.07 -2.48 -1.39
N LEU A 86 -17.80 -2.42 -2.70
CA LEU A 86 -17.17 -1.27 -3.38
C LEU A 86 -17.93 0.05 -3.20
N LEU A 87 -19.27 -0.03 -3.09
CA LEU A 87 -20.20 1.10 -3.03
C LEU A 87 -20.83 1.30 -1.64
N TRP A 88 -20.28 0.68 -0.59
CA TRP A 88 -20.75 0.92 0.77
C TRP A 88 -20.57 2.42 1.16
N PRO A 89 -21.51 3.09 1.85
CA PRO A 89 -22.72 2.56 2.47
C PRO A 89 -23.97 2.63 1.60
N LEU A 90 -23.88 3.00 0.31
CA LEU A 90 -25.06 3.08 -0.55
C LEU A 90 -25.69 1.70 -0.79
N THR A 91 -24.87 0.66 -0.86
CA THR A 91 -25.29 -0.74 -0.96
C THR A 91 -24.24 -1.65 -0.33
N SER A 92 -24.69 -2.80 0.18
CA SER A 92 -23.82 -3.89 0.67
C SER A 92 -23.60 -4.97 -0.39
N GLN A 93 -23.97 -4.70 -1.65
CA GLN A 93 -23.73 -5.62 -2.75
C GLN A 93 -22.23 -5.86 -2.95
N LEU A 94 -21.88 -7.13 -3.19
CA LEU A 94 -20.51 -7.57 -3.41
C LEU A 94 -20.17 -7.47 -4.91
N TYR A 95 -18.99 -6.93 -5.20
CA TYR A 95 -18.47 -6.74 -6.56
C TYR A 95 -17.10 -7.40 -6.72
N GLY A 96 -16.72 -7.68 -7.97
CA GLY A 96 -15.41 -8.21 -8.34
C GLY A 96 -15.44 -9.63 -8.89
N LEU A 97 -14.31 -10.07 -9.43
CA LEU A 97 -14.09 -11.41 -9.97
C LEU A 97 -13.71 -12.35 -8.83
N GLU A 98 -14.42 -13.46 -8.68
CA GLU A 98 -14.16 -14.46 -7.63
C GLU A 98 -12.99 -15.39 -8.02
N ILE A 99 -11.80 -14.83 -8.24
CA ILE A 99 -10.58 -15.59 -8.52
C ILE A 99 -9.91 -15.96 -7.20
N ASN A 100 -9.56 -17.22 -7.00
CA ASN A 100 -8.90 -17.65 -5.77
C ASN A 100 -7.44 -17.15 -5.74
N ILE A 101 -6.93 -16.78 -4.57
CA ILE A 101 -5.54 -16.32 -4.42
C ILE A 101 -4.49 -17.34 -4.92
N LYS A 102 -4.84 -18.64 -4.86
CA LYS A 102 -4.00 -19.75 -5.32
C LYS A 102 -4.20 -20.10 -6.80
N ASP A 103 -5.16 -19.48 -7.49
CA ASP A 103 -5.38 -19.72 -8.91
C ASP A 103 -4.21 -19.19 -9.74
N SER A 104 -3.90 -19.89 -10.82
CA SER A 104 -2.81 -19.52 -11.73
C SER A 104 -3.01 -18.14 -12.36
N VAL A 105 -4.26 -17.76 -12.63
CA VAL A 105 -4.62 -16.41 -13.13
C VAL A 105 -4.26 -15.35 -12.10
N ASN A 106 -4.61 -15.57 -10.83
CA ASN A 106 -4.30 -14.63 -9.75
C ASN A 106 -2.78 -14.49 -9.56
N ILE A 107 -2.08 -15.61 -9.43
CA ILE A 107 -0.62 -15.65 -9.30
C ILE A 107 0.05 -14.90 -10.46
N SER A 108 -0.44 -15.08 -11.69
CA SER A 108 0.10 -14.41 -12.87
C SER A 108 -0.13 -12.89 -12.82
N LEU A 109 -1.32 -12.44 -12.40
CA LEU A 109 -1.64 -11.03 -12.24
C LEU A 109 -0.76 -10.36 -11.17
N GLU A 110 -0.57 -11.01 -10.03
CA GLU A 110 0.32 -10.53 -8.96
C GLU A 110 1.75 -10.35 -9.46
N TRP A 111 2.28 -11.33 -10.22
CA TRP A 111 3.60 -11.20 -10.85
C TRP A 111 3.67 -10.04 -11.85
N VAL A 112 2.66 -9.86 -12.69
CA VAL A 112 2.60 -8.75 -13.66
C VAL A 112 2.58 -7.40 -12.92
N PHE A 113 1.75 -7.26 -11.89
CA PHE A 113 1.68 -6.03 -11.11
C PHE A 113 2.96 -5.76 -10.31
N PHE A 114 3.57 -6.80 -9.73
CA PHE A 114 4.86 -6.71 -9.08
C PHE A 114 5.94 -6.21 -10.05
N LEU A 115 6.10 -6.84 -11.21
CA LEU A 115 7.11 -6.46 -12.20
C LEU A 115 6.87 -5.04 -12.72
N ALA A 116 5.61 -4.68 -13.03
CA ALA A 116 5.26 -3.33 -13.45
C ALA A 116 5.62 -2.30 -12.36
N SER A 117 5.29 -2.58 -11.10
CA SER A 117 5.63 -1.73 -9.96
C SER A 117 7.15 -1.58 -9.82
N ALA A 118 7.91 -2.69 -9.85
CA ALA A 118 9.36 -2.69 -9.75
C ALA A 118 10.01 -1.85 -10.88
N ILE A 119 9.59 -2.04 -12.13
CA ILE A 119 10.09 -1.27 -13.27
C ILE A 119 9.81 0.23 -13.08
N ILE A 120 8.59 0.59 -12.64
CA ILE A 120 8.23 1.99 -12.39
C ILE A 120 9.10 2.57 -11.27
N MET A 121 9.23 1.87 -10.14
CA MET A 121 10.03 2.35 -9.00
C MET A 121 11.50 2.55 -9.37
N LEU A 122 12.07 1.67 -10.20
CA LEU A 122 13.44 1.82 -10.70
C LEU A 122 13.58 3.01 -11.65
N LYS A 123 12.68 3.14 -12.65
CA LYS A 123 12.72 4.26 -13.62
C LYS A 123 12.51 5.62 -12.96
N THR A 124 11.69 5.67 -11.92
CA THR A 124 11.34 6.90 -11.21
C THR A 124 12.28 7.25 -10.08
N LYS A 125 13.26 6.37 -9.79
CA LYS A 125 14.19 6.47 -8.67
C LYS A 125 13.55 6.46 -7.29
N ASP A 126 12.37 5.83 -7.18
CA ASP A 126 11.64 5.72 -5.93
C ASP A 126 12.38 4.80 -4.94
N VAL A 127 13.10 3.79 -5.43
CA VAL A 127 13.97 2.93 -4.61
C VAL A 127 15.07 3.75 -3.93
N GLN A 128 15.79 4.60 -4.69
CA GLN A 128 16.82 5.46 -4.08
C GLN A 128 16.19 6.44 -3.09
N THR A 129 15.01 6.97 -3.40
CA THR A 129 14.28 7.89 -2.52
C THR A 129 13.90 7.23 -1.19
N LEU A 130 13.44 5.98 -1.22
CA LEU A 130 13.11 5.20 -0.02
C LEU A 130 14.33 4.90 0.85
N LEU A 131 15.50 4.70 0.25
CA LEU A 131 16.74 4.38 0.98
C LEU A 131 17.45 5.63 1.53
N GLN A 132 16.94 6.83 1.28
CA GLN A 132 17.43 8.05 1.91
C GLN A 132 16.73 8.28 3.25
N PRO A 133 17.45 8.71 4.30
CA PRO A 133 16.83 8.99 5.60
C PRO A 133 15.78 10.11 5.50
N HIS A 134 14.54 9.81 5.89
CA HIS A 134 13.44 10.76 5.91
C HIS A 134 12.32 10.26 6.82
N ASN A 135 11.98 11.00 7.89
CA ASN A 135 11.02 10.59 8.94
C ASN A 135 9.71 9.94 8.47
N SER A 136 9.23 10.24 7.26
CA SER A 136 8.06 9.57 6.70
C SER A 136 8.28 8.09 6.39
N ASN A 137 9.51 7.61 6.23
CA ASN A 137 9.80 6.18 6.02
C ASN A 137 9.33 5.34 7.20
N LEU A 138 9.22 5.91 8.41
CA LEU A 138 8.65 5.22 9.58
C LEU A 138 7.22 4.69 9.33
N ILE A 139 6.45 5.32 8.44
CA ILE A 139 5.11 4.83 8.08
C ILE A 139 5.15 3.49 7.33
N LEU A 140 6.32 3.10 6.79
CA LEU A 140 6.55 1.80 6.16
C LEU A 140 6.50 0.63 7.15
N LEU A 141 6.45 0.89 8.46
CA LEU A 141 6.17 -0.15 9.45
C LEU A 141 4.89 -0.90 9.11
N LEU A 142 3.84 -0.19 8.68
CA LEU A 142 2.57 -0.79 8.28
C LEU A 142 2.74 -1.77 7.11
N PRO A 143 3.19 -1.36 5.91
CA PRO A 143 3.40 -2.28 4.79
C PRO A 143 4.46 -3.36 5.07
N THR A 144 5.42 -3.11 5.96
CA THR A 144 6.37 -4.14 6.41
C THR A 144 5.65 -5.28 7.11
N PHE A 145 4.78 -4.99 8.08
CA PHE A 145 4.03 -6.01 8.80
C PHE A 145 2.98 -6.69 7.91
N THR A 146 2.31 -5.96 7.02
CA THR A 146 1.31 -6.56 6.13
C THR A 146 1.92 -7.56 5.15
N VAL A 147 3.19 -7.39 4.75
CA VAL A 147 3.90 -8.36 3.89
C VAL A 147 4.56 -9.47 4.72
N LEU A 148 5.09 -9.14 5.90
CA LEU A 148 5.79 -10.10 6.76
C LEU A 148 4.86 -11.19 7.30
N LEU A 149 3.70 -10.81 7.87
CA LEU A 149 2.83 -11.75 8.57
C LEU A 149 2.30 -12.86 7.65
N PRO A 150 1.75 -12.58 6.45
CA PRO A 150 1.22 -13.64 5.58
C PRO A 150 2.33 -14.55 5.06
N THR A 151 3.51 -13.97 4.77
CA THR A 151 4.63 -14.70 4.18
C THR A 151 5.26 -15.71 5.13
N PHE A 152 5.42 -15.36 6.41
CA PHE A 152 6.17 -16.18 7.37
C PHE A 152 5.30 -16.88 8.41
N LEU A 153 4.10 -16.35 8.68
CA LEU A 153 3.21 -16.88 9.72
C LEU A 153 1.90 -17.42 9.16
N ALA A 154 1.70 -17.37 7.83
CA ALA A 154 0.42 -17.67 7.17
C ALA A 154 -0.76 -16.93 7.83
N PHE A 155 -0.49 -15.72 8.33
CA PHE A 155 -1.45 -14.90 9.06
C PHE A 155 -1.59 -13.53 8.40
N PRO A 156 -2.79 -13.04 8.14
CA PRO A 156 -4.08 -13.72 8.29
C PRO A 156 -4.40 -14.70 7.15
N LEU A 157 -3.59 -14.71 6.09
CA LEU A 157 -3.82 -15.50 4.89
C LEU A 157 -2.58 -16.33 4.51
N ASP A 158 -2.82 -17.49 3.92
CA ASP A 158 -1.79 -18.39 3.39
C ASP A 158 -1.47 -18.01 1.93
N VAL A 159 -0.23 -17.58 1.70
CA VAL A 159 0.24 -17.06 0.40
C VAL A 159 0.88 -18.20 -0.42
N PRO A 160 0.57 -18.34 -1.72
CA PRO A 160 1.27 -19.27 -2.60
C PRO A 160 2.80 -19.12 -2.54
N LEU A 161 3.52 -20.25 -2.49
CA LEU A 161 4.99 -20.25 -2.47
C LEU A 161 5.63 -19.46 -3.62
N THR A 162 4.95 -19.43 -4.77
CA THR A 162 5.39 -18.69 -5.97
C THR A 162 5.35 -17.17 -5.80
N LEU A 163 4.62 -16.65 -4.82
CA LEU A 163 4.52 -15.21 -4.53
C LEU A 163 5.43 -14.77 -3.37
N ILE A 164 6.16 -15.70 -2.74
CA ILE A 164 7.17 -15.38 -1.72
C ILE A 164 8.28 -14.47 -2.27
N PRO A 165 8.86 -14.68 -3.48
CA PRO A 165 9.95 -13.83 -3.93
C PRO A 165 9.60 -12.33 -4.04
N PRO A 166 8.45 -11.91 -4.64
CA PRO A 166 7.98 -10.53 -4.58
C PRO A 166 7.89 -9.96 -3.15
N HIS A 167 7.38 -10.76 -2.20
CA HIS A 167 7.24 -10.35 -0.81
C HIS A 167 8.60 -10.11 -0.14
N ILE A 168 9.57 -11.02 -0.35
CA ILE A 168 10.93 -10.85 0.17
C ILE A 168 11.57 -9.57 -0.38
N ILE A 169 11.40 -9.29 -1.67
CA ILE A 169 11.97 -8.09 -2.30
C ILE A 169 11.41 -6.82 -1.66
N PHE A 170 10.08 -6.71 -1.51
CA PHE A 170 9.48 -5.54 -0.86
C PHE A 170 9.84 -5.47 0.63
N LEU A 171 9.84 -6.60 1.34
CA LEU A 171 10.18 -6.65 2.75
C LEU A 171 11.61 -6.18 3.01
N THR A 172 12.57 -6.63 2.18
CA THR A 172 13.96 -6.16 2.24
C THR A 172 14.04 -4.66 1.99
N LEU A 173 13.33 -4.14 0.98
CA LEU A 173 13.34 -2.72 0.66
C LEU A 173 12.78 -1.86 1.81
N PHE A 174 11.62 -2.23 2.36
CA PHE A 174 10.99 -1.48 3.44
C PHE A 174 11.80 -1.55 4.74
N SER A 175 12.32 -2.74 5.06
CA SER A 175 13.18 -2.93 6.24
C SER A 175 14.46 -2.12 6.12
N ALA A 176 15.11 -2.10 4.95
CA ALA A 176 16.30 -1.28 4.72
C ALA A 176 15.99 0.22 4.88
N SER A 177 14.87 0.70 4.33
CA SER A 177 14.41 2.08 4.50
C SER A 177 14.22 2.44 5.98
N LEU A 178 13.51 1.60 6.74
CA LEU A 178 13.30 1.79 8.18
C LEU A 178 14.62 1.82 8.97
N LEU A 179 15.55 0.92 8.67
CA LEU A 179 16.86 0.87 9.33
C LEU A 179 17.69 2.14 9.08
N THR A 180 17.61 2.71 7.86
CA THR A 180 18.31 3.97 7.56
C THR A 180 17.79 5.14 8.40
N ASP A 181 16.48 5.21 8.60
CA ASP A 181 15.83 6.23 9.44
C ASP A 181 16.18 6.04 10.92
N PHE A 182 16.06 4.83 11.45
CA PHE A 182 16.40 4.54 12.85
C PHE A 182 17.86 4.89 13.15
N LYS A 183 18.78 4.57 12.23
CA LYS A 183 20.19 4.96 12.35
C LYS A 183 20.36 6.48 12.40
N GLN A 184 19.65 7.22 11.56
CA GLN A 184 19.70 8.68 11.54
C GLN A 184 19.16 9.31 12.82
N ILE A 185 18.01 8.83 13.30
CA ILE A 185 17.38 9.29 14.54
C ILE A 185 18.31 9.03 15.73
N LEU A 186 18.87 7.83 15.83
CA LEU A 186 19.82 7.48 16.88
C LEU A 186 21.06 8.39 16.85
N SER A 187 21.64 8.62 15.66
CA SER A 187 22.79 9.51 15.49
C SER A 187 22.49 10.95 15.94
N ASN A 188 21.33 11.47 15.56
CA ASN A 188 20.90 12.82 15.95
C ASN A 188 20.71 12.95 17.47
N THR A 189 20.10 11.96 18.10
CA THR A 189 19.91 11.93 19.56
C THR A 189 21.24 11.87 20.31
N LEU A 190 22.17 11.03 19.85
CA LEU A 190 23.50 10.94 20.45
C LEU A 190 24.31 12.23 20.31
N LYS A 191 24.19 12.95 19.19
CA LYS A 191 24.81 14.28 19.02
C LYS A 191 24.21 15.32 19.96
N LYS A 192 22.88 15.34 20.11
CA LYS A 192 22.18 16.26 21.01
C LYS A 192 22.60 16.07 22.48
N ASN A 193 22.82 14.82 22.91
CA ASN A 193 23.22 14.53 24.29
C ASN A 193 24.72 14.83 24.58
N ARG A 194 25.51 15.15 23.55
CA ARG A 194 26.94 15.51 23.67
C ARG A 194 27.19 17.03 23.59
N ALA A 195 26.16 17.82 23.28
CA ALA A 195 26.21 19.28 23.21
C ALA A 195 25.60 19.89 24.46
#